data_AF-A0A1N6EMB6-F1
#
_entry.id   AF-A0A1N6EMB6-F1
#
_cell.length_a   1.000
_cell.length_b   1.000
_cell.length_c   1.000
_cell.angle_alpha   90.00
_cell.angle_beta   90.00
_cell.angle_gamma   90.00
#
_symmetry.space_group_name_H-M   'P 1'
#
loop_
_entity.id
_entity.type
_entity.pdbx_description
1 polymer ?
#
loop_
_entity_poly.entity_id
_entity_poly.type
_entity_poly.pdbx_seq_one_letter_code
_entity_poly.pdbx_strand_id
1 'polypeptide(L)'
;MATKQQELSRARIKRLKAQGYLNHTDGEICELAFGHRFALISCTTLVGIGVAAANVPILVGMAFVALGGIILPYHPFDYIYNYFLSSPLKRRKIPPRSKQLKFACTIAAIGLSLTAWLFYHGQNLAGYLVGGSLFLVALTVSTTDFCIPSKIYNFLFKVKVE
;
A
#
# COMPACT_ATOMS: atom_id res chain seq x y z
N MET A 1 12.23 0.55 28.84
CA MET A 1 12.19 -0.83 28.29
C MET A 1 12.42 -0.74 26.79
N ALA A 2 13.64 -1.06 26.33
CA ALA A 2 13.98 -1.06 24.92
C ALA A 2 13.24 -2.22 24.23
N THR A 3 12.25 -1.88 23.40
CA THR A 3 11.62 -2.84 22.49
C THR A 3 12.71 -3.40 21.60
N LYS A 4 12.98 -4.71 21.71
CA LYS A 4 13.90 -5.47 20.87
C LYS A 4 13.70 -5.03 19.41
N GLN A 5 14.61 -4.21 18.87
CA GLN A 5 14.48 -3.70 17.51
C GLN A 5 14.37 -4.91 16.59
N GLN A 6 13.26 -4.99 15.85
CA GLN A 6 13.09 -6.05 14.88
C GLN A 6 14.08 -5.75 13.75
N GLU A 7 15.21 -6.45 13.75
CA GLU A 7 16.21 -6.27 12.70
C GLU A 7 15.61 -6.72 11.36
N LEU A 8 15.31 -5.75 10.51
CA LEU A 8 14.93 -6.00 9.13
C LEU A 8 16.17 -6.39 8.33
N SER A 9 16.03 -7.30 7.37
CA SER A 9 17.10 -7.55 6.43
C SER A 9 17.41 -6.30 5.59
N ARG A 10 18.68 -6.12 5.20
CA ARG A 10 19.11 -5.00 4.34
C ARG A 10 18.28 -4.89 3.05
N ALA A 11 17.92 -6.04 2.47
CA ALA A 11 17.07 -6.08 1.29
C ALA A 11 15.68 -5.48 1.54
N ARG A 12 15.09 -5.74 2.71
CA ARG A 12 13.78 -5.20 3.09
C ARG A 12 13.85 -3.71 3.39
N ILE A 13 14.90 -3.24 4.06
CA ILE A 13 15.15 -1.81 4.27
C ILE A 13 15.27 -1.09 2.92
N LYS A 14 16.06 -1.61 1.98
CA LYS A 14 16.21 -1.02 0.64
C LYS A 14 14.88 -0.94 -0.12
N ARG A 15 14.03 -1.96 0.01
CA ARG A 15 12.69 -1.96 -0.59
C ARG A 15 11.79 -0.88 0.02
N LEU A 16 11.82 -0.71 1.34
CA LEU A 16 11.08 0.37 2.02
C LEU A 16 11.63 1.75 1.61
N LYS A 17 12.95 1.94 1.53
CA LYS A 17 13.55 3.18 0.98
C LYS A 17 13.04 3.48 -0.42
N ALA A 18 12.93 2.47 -1.29
CA ALA A 18 12.37 2.64 -2.63
C ALA A 18 10.90 3.10 -2.64
N GLN A 19 10.16 2.88 -1.56
CA GLN A 19 8.79 3.38 -1.37
C GLN A 19 8.76 4.82 -0.81
N GLY A 20 9.90 5.50 -0.73
CA GLY A 20 9.99 6.91 -0.34
C GLY A 20 10.34 7.15 1.12
N TYR A 21 10.86 6.15 1.84
CA TYR A 21 11.44 6.31 3.18
C TYR A 21 12.94 6.68 3.16
N LEU A 22 13.40 7.40 2.14
CA LEU A 22 14.82 7.74 1.94
C LEU A 22 15.39 8.65 3.04
N ASN A 23 14.55 9.51 3.60
CA ASN A 23 14.95 10.49 4.63
C ASN A 23 14.93 9.91 6.05
N HIS A 24 14.81 8.59 6.19
CA HIS A 24 14.76 7.90 7.47
C HIS A 24 15.98 7.02 7.65
N THR A 25 16.49 6.97 8.88
CA THR A 25 17.57 6.04 9.21
C THR A 25 17.05 4.59 9.18
N ASP A 26 17.94 3.63 8.99
CA ASP A 26 17.59 2.20 8.98
C ASP A 26 16.84 1.78 10.25
N GLY A 27 17.21 2.33 11.41
CA GLY A 27 16.51 2.11 12.68
C GLY A 27 15.09 2.65 12.68
N GLU A 28 14.87 3.84 12.12
CA GLU A 28 13.52 4.41 11.99
C GLU A 28 12.65 3.60 11.03
N ILE A 29 13.23 3.11 9.92
CA ILE A 29 12.54 2.25 8.97
C ILE A 29 12.08 0.95 9.66
N CYS A 30 12.93 0.36 10.52
CA CYS A 30 12.56 -0.81 11.32
C CYS A 30 11.35 -0.54 12.22
N GLU A 31 11.26 0.63 12.85
CA GLU A 31 10.12 1.02 13.69
C GLU A 31 8.84 1.25 12.88
N LEU A 32 8.96 1.79 11.66
CA LEU A 32 7.85 2.11 10.78
C LEU A 32 7.29 0.89 10.03
N ALA A 33 8.09 -0.16 9.84
CA ALA A 33 7.74 -1.31 9.02
C ALA A 33 6.47 -2.04 9.47
N PHE A 34 6.16 -2.05 10.77
CA PHE A 34 4.92 -2.66 11.26
C PHE A 34 3.69 -1.90 10.77
N GLY A 35 3.65 -0.58 10.97
CA GLY A 35 2.53 0.26 10.54
C GLY A 35 2.36 0.26 9.03
N HIS A 36 3.47 0.36 8.29
CA HIS A 36 3.46 0.29 6.83
C HIS A 36 2.82 -1.02 6.34
N ARG A 37 3.19 -2.15 6.95
CA ARG A 37 2.66 -3.46 6.58
C ARG A 37 1.19 -3.63 6.95
N PHE A 38 0.75 -3.09 8.09
CA PHE A 38 -0.65 -3.09 8.48
C PHE A 38 -1.53 -2.48 7.37
N ALA A 39 -1.20 -1.26 6.92
CA ALA A 39 -2.00 -0.58 5.91
C ALA A 39 -2.03 -1.34 4.57
N LEU A 40 -0.90 -1.92 4.17
CA LEU A 40 -0.82 -2.73 2.95
C LEU A 40 -1.64 -4.02 3.06
N ILE A 41 -1.53 -4.76 4.17
CA ILE A 41 -2.29 -5.99 4.38
C ILE A 41 -3.79 -5.70 4.38
N SER A 42 -4.25 -4.71 5.15
CA SER A 42 -5.67 -4.35 5.21
C SER A 42 -6.25 -4.01 3.84
N CYS A 43 -5.52 -3.21 3.05
CA CYS A 43 -5.93 -2.85 1.69
C CYS A 43 -5.97 -4.08 0.78
N THR A 44 -4.90 -4.88 0.74
CA THR A 44 -4.82 -6.08 -0.10
C THR A 44 -5.90 -7.09 0.24
N THR A 45 -6.22 -7.30 1.52
CA THR A 45 -7.29 -8.22 1.94
C THR A 45 -8.65 -7.77 1.41
N LEU A 46 -9.02 -6.50 1.57
CA LEU A 46 -10.31 -6.00 1.09
C LEU A 46 -10.41 -6.00 -0.43
N VAL A 47 -9.33 -5.65 -1.13
CA VAL A 47 -9.27 -5.78 -2.59
C VAL A 47 -9.43 -7.24 -3.01
N GLY A 48 -8.73 -8.17 -2.34
CA GLY A 48 -8.85 -9.60 -2.61
C GLY A 48 -10.27 -10.13 -2.44
N ILE A 49 -10.94 -9.73 -1.35
CA ILE A 49 -12.36 -10.07 -1.12
C ILE A 49 -13.24 -9.47 -2.23
N GLY A 50 -13.05 -8.20 -2.55
CA GLY A 50 -13.82 -7.51 -3.59
C GLY A 50 -13.67 -8.15 -4.97
N VAL A 51 -12.45 -8.51 -5.36
CA VAL A 51 -12.18 -9.19 -6.64
C VAL A 51 -12.74 -10.61 -6.62
N ALA A 52 -12.43 -11.42 -5.59
CA ALA A 52 -12.85 -12.82 -5.53
C ALA A 52 -14.39 -12.96 -5.57
N ALA A 53 -15.10 -12.09 -4.87
CA ALA A 53 -16.56 -12.07 -4.82
C ALA A 53 -17.21 -11.26 -5.96
N ALA A 54 -16.43 -10.70 -6.89
CA ALA A 54 -16.89 -9.73 -7.90
C ALA A 54 -17.78 -8.61 -7.30
N ASN A 55 -17.46 -8.18 -6.08
CA ASN A 55 -18.28 -7.29 -5.28
C ASN A 55 -17.99 -5.83 -5.63
N VAL A 56 -18.81 -5.28 -6.53
CA VAL A 56 -18.70 -3.89 -7.01
C VAL A 56 -18.70 -2.87 -5.86
N PRO A 57 -19.60 -2.93 -4.85
CA PRO A 57 -19.56 -1.98 -3.73
C PRO A 57 -18.22 -1.94 -2.98
N ILE A 58 -17.62 -3.11 -2.68
CA ILE A 58 -16.31 -3.18 -2.02
C ILE A 58 -15.23 -2.54 -2.90
N LEU A 59 -15.22 -2.86 -4.20
CA LEU A 59 -14.21 -2.34 -5.12
C LEU A 59 -14.32 -0.82 -5.31
N VAL A 60 -15.54 -0.28 -5.40
CA VAL A 60 -15.79 1.17 -5.43
C VAL A 60 -15.34 1.83 -4.12
N GLY A 61 -15.68 1.25 -2.97
CA GLY A 61 -15.21 1.73 -1.67
C GLY A 61 -13.67 1.75 -1.58
N MET A 62 -13.03 0.70 -2.08
CA MET A 62 -11.56 0.62 -2.14
C MET A 62 -10.94 1.61 -3.13
N ALA A 63 -11.64 1.93 -4.24
CA ALA A 63 -11.21 2.99 -5.14
C ALA A 63 -11.23 4.36 -4.43
N PHE A 64 -12.27 4.67 -3.66
CA PHE A 64 -12.31 5.89 -2.82
C PHE A 64 -11.23 5.90 -1.75
N VAL A 65 -10.96 4.75 -1.12
CA VAL A 65 -9.85 4.63 -0.16
C VAL A 65 -8.51 4.93 -0.83
N ALA A 66 -8.28 4.40 -2.04
CA ALA A 66 -7.09 4.67 -2.83
C ALA A 66 -7.00 6.16 -3.22
N LEU A 67 -8.09 6.78 -3.66
CA LEU A 67 -8.16 8.23 -3.92
C LEU A 67 -7.83 9.05 -2.68
N GLY A 68 -8.34 8.66 -1.51
CA GLY A 68 -7.98 9.26 -0.23
C GLY A 68 -6.48 9.21 0.02
N GLY A 69 -5.82 8.09 -0.31
CA GLY A 69 -4.37 7.93 -0.23
C GLY A 69 -3.56 8.85 -1.16
N ILE A 70 -4.18 9.41 -2.20
CA ILE A 70 -3.56 10.39 -3.10
C ILE A 70 -3.70 11.80 -2.51
N ILE A 71 -4.93 12.17 -2.16
CA ILE A 71 -5.32 13.54 -1.78
C ILE A 71 -4.84 13.87 -0.37
N LEU A 72 -5.07 12.96 0.58
CA LEU A 72 -4.79 13.21 1.99
C LEU A 72 -3.29 13.04 2.30
N PRO A 73 -2.81 13.57 3.45
CA PRO A 73 -1.46 13.30 3.92
C PRO A 73 -1.23 11.82 4.26
N TYR A 74 -2.27 11.12 4.72
CA TYR A 74 -2.23 9.72 5.14
C TYR A 74 -3.28 8.90 4.37
N HIS A 75 -2.97 7.64 4.09
CA HIS A 75 -3.97 6.71 3.57
C HIS A 75 -5.04 6.43 4.66
N PRO A 76 -6.30 6.13 4.31
CA PRO A 76 -7.33 5.82 5.31
C PRO A 76 -6.91 4.77 6.36
N PHE A 77 -6.24 3.69 5.95
CA PHE A 77 -5.66 2.71 6.91
C PHE A 77 -4.48 3.24 7.74
N ASP A 78 -3.71 4.19 7.21
CA ASP A 78 -2.64 4.83 7.97
C ASP A 78 -3.24 5.68 9.10
N TYR A 79 -4.39 6.34 8.88
CA TYR A 79 -5.14 7.02 9.95
C TYR A 79 -5.63 6.03 11.02
N ILE A 80 -6.21 4.90 10.59
CA ILE A 80 -6.66 3.85 11.51
C ILE A 80 -5.48 3.38 12.39
N TYR A 81 -4.34 3.10 11.77
CA TYR A 81 -3.14 2.70 12.51
C TYR A 81 -2.65 3.81 13.46
N ASN A 82 -2.51 5.03 12.96
CA ASN A 82 -1.94 6.14 13.73
C ASN A 82 -2.79 6.52 14.94
N TYR A 83 -4.12 6.49 14.83
CA TYR A 83 -5.02 6.86 15.91
C TYR A 83 -5.36 5.70 16.86
N PHE A 84 -5.61 4.51 16.33
CA PHE A 84 -6.15 3.41 17.15
C PHE A 84 -5.12 2.34 17.52
N LEU A 85 -4.07 2.15 16.74
CA LEU A 85 -3.14 1.02 16.95
C LEU A 85 -1.76 1.46 17.46
N SER A 86 -1.24 2.61 17.03
CA SER A 86 0.12 3.03 17.35
C SER A 86 0.37 3.17 18.85
N SER A 87 -0.55 3.82 19.57
CA SER A 87 -0.49 4.05 21.02
C SER A 87 -0.56 2.75 21.84
N PRO A 88 -1.61 1.93 21.73
CA PRO A 88 -1.72 0.72 22.55
C PRO A 88 -0.60 -0.29 22.25
N LEU A 89 -0.10 -0.34 21.01
CA LEU A 89 1.01 -1.22 20.63
C LEU A 89 2.39 -0.63 20.97
N LYS A 90 2.47 0.59 21.52
CA LYS A 90 3.73 1.32 21.77
C LYS A 90 4.64 1.35 20.53
N ARG A 91 4.04 1.54 19.36
CA ARG A 91 4.73 1.60 18.07
C ARG A 91 4.77 3.01 17.52
N ARG A 92 5.77 3.27 16.69
CA ARG A 92 5.91 4.56 16.01
C ARG A 92 4.76 4.79 15.04
N LYS A 93 4.26 6.02 15.00
CA LYS A 93 3.28 6.49 14.02
C LYS A 93 3.92 6.58 12.63
N ILE A 94 3.14 6.23 11.61
CA ILE A 94 3.56 6.33 10.21
C ILE A 94 3.59 7.82 9.82
N PRO A 95 4.66 8.31 9.16
CA PRO A 95 4.71 9.67 8.63
C PRO A 95 3.74 9.84 7.43
N PRO A 96 3.50 11.08 6.97
CA PRO A 96 2.75 11.31 5.75
C PRO A 96 3.29 10.53 4.54
N ARG A 97 2.40 10.12 3.64
CA ARG A 97 2.71 9.32 2.45
C ARG A 97 3.69 10.04 1.52
N SER A 98 4.71 9.32 1.08
CA SER A 98 5.66 9.74 0.06
C SER A 98 5.00 9.90 -1.31
N LYS A 99 5.68 10.59 -2.24
CA LYS A 99 5.21 10.71 -3.63
C LYS A 99 5.11 9.36 -4.33
N GLN A 100 6.02 8.43 -4.03
CA GLN A 100 6.02 7.05 -4.54
C GLN A 100 4.75 6.31 -4.14
N LEU A 101 4.37 6.38 -2.86
CA LEU A 101 3.18 5.72 -2.36
C LEU A 101 1.89 6.38 -2.85
N LYS A 102 1.88 7.71 -3.04
CA LYS A 102 0.77 8.39 -3.70
C LYS A 102 0.60 7.94 -5.15
N PHE A 103 1.69 7.79 -5.89
CA PHE A 103 1.66 7.24 -7.25
C PHE A 103 1.13 5.80 -7.30
N ALA A 104 1.54 4.96 -6.35
CA ALA A 104 0.99 3.61 -6.21
C ALA A 104 -0.53 3.63 -5.97
N CYS A 105 -1.01 4.54 -5.12
CA CYS A 105 -2.44 4.75 -4.89
C CYS A 105 -3.18 5.24 -6.14
N THR A 106 -2.56 6.06 -6.99
CA THR A 106 -3.15 6.48 -8.28
C THR A 106 -3.38 5.30 -9.21
N ILE A 107 -2.38 4.44 -9.38
CA ILE A 107 -2.52 3.23 -10.21
C ILE A 107 -3.61 2.32 -9.63
N ALA A 108 -3.64 2.16 -8.30
CA ALA A 108 -4.66 1.37 -7.64
C ALA A 108 -6.07 1.96 -7.85
N ALA A 109 -6.25 3.27 -7.71
CA ALA A 109 -7.55 3.92 -7.88
C ALA A 109 -8.10 3.74 -9.31
N ILE A 110 -7.27 3.92 -10.33
CA ILE A 110 -7.65 3.71 -11.74
C ILE A 110 -8.00 2.24 -11.97
N GLY A 111 -7.13 1.35 -11.53
CA GLY A 111 -7.33 -0.09 -11.70
C GLY A 111 -8.58 -0.61 -11.02
N LEU A 112 -8.82 -0.23 -9.76
CA LEU A 112 -10.01 -0.63 -9.00
C LEU A 112 -11.29 -0.08 -9.62
N SER A 113 -11.27 1.17 -10.11
CA SER A 113 -12.41 1.76 -10.81
C SER A 113 -12.73 1.00 -12.10
N LEU A 114 -11.70 0.63 -12.87
CA LEU A 114 -11.86 -0.18 -14.07
C LEU A 114 -12.38 -1.59 -13.75
N THR A 115 -11.83 -2.25 -12.74
CA THR A 115 -12.31 -3.57 -12.28
C THR A 115 -13.77 -3.52 -11.84
N ALA A 116 -14.15 -2.52 -11.06
CA ALA A 116 -15.53 -2.32 -10.62
C ALA A 116 -16.47 -2.09 -11.82
N TRP A 117 -16.04 -1.26 -12.78
CA TRP A 117 -16.81 -0.99 -14.01
C TRP A 117 -17.01 -2.26 -14.86
N LEU A 118 -15.98 -3.10 -14.98
CA LEU A 118 -16.05 -4.37 -15.72
C LEU A 118 -17.05 -5.34 -15.06
N PHE A 119 -16.97 -5.53 -13.75
CA PHE A 119 -17.94 -6.38 -13.04
C PHE A 119 -19.35 -5.81 -13.09
N TYR A 120 -19.51 -4.49 -13.02
CA TYR A 120 -20.82 -3.85 -13.16
C TYR A 120 -21.49 -4.11 -14.52
N HIS A 121 -20.71 -4.18 -15.61
CA HIS A 121 -21.21 -4.50 -16.94
C HIS A 121 -21.23 -6.01 -17.27
N GLY A 122 -21.02 -6.88 -16.28
CA GLY A 122 -21.02 -8.34 -16.47
C GLY A 122 -19.81 -8.90 -17.22
N GLN A 123 -18.77 -8.08 -17.47
CA GLN A 123 -17.51 -8.47 -18.12
C GLN A 123 -16.60 -9.22 -17.13
N ASN A 124 -17.07 -10.36 -16.60
CA ASN A 124 -16.45 -11.03 -15.46
C ASN A 124 -15.01 -11.47 -15.72
N LEU A 125 -14.73 -12.07 -16.89
CA LEU A 125 -13.37 -12.50 -17.23
C LEU A 125 -12.39 -11.32 -17.23
N ALA A 126 -12.74 -10.22 -17.90
CA ALA A 126 -11.91 -9.02 -17.93
C ALA A 126 -11.76 -8.40 -16.52
N GLY A 127 -12.84 -8.37 -15.74
CA GLY A 127 -12.82 -7.93 -14.34
C GLY A 127 -11.84 -8.74 -13.49
N TYR A 128 -11.85 -10.07 -13.61
CA TYR A 128 -10.90 -10.94 -12.91
C TYR A 128 -9.47 -10.77 -13.39
N LEU A 129 -9.23 -10.60 -14.69
CA LEU A 129 -7.87 -10.37 -15.21
C LEU A 129 -7.29 -9.05 -14.69
N VAL A 130 -8.04 -7.95 -14.79
CA VAL A 130 -7.60 -6.63 -14.30
C VAL A 130 -7.49 -6.64 -12.78
N GLY A 131 -8.56 -7.01 -12.08
CA GLY A 131 -8.61 -7.01 -10.61
C GLY A 131 -7.63 -7.99 -9.99
N GLY A 132 -7.50 -9.19 -10.57
CA GLY A 132 -6.54 -10.20 -10.15
C GLY A 132 -5.10 -9.74 -10.32
N SER A 133 -4.78 -9.06 -11.43
CA SER A 133 -3.44 -8.48 -11.62
C SER A 133 -3.11 -7.44 -10.54
N LEU A 134 -4.05 -6.55 -10.22
CA LEU A 134 -3.89 -5.55 -9.16
C LEU A 134 -3.71 -6.21 -7.80
N PHE A 135 -4.53 -7.22 -7.50
CA PHE A 135 -4.43 -8.00 -6.27
C PHE A 135 -3.06 -8.67 -6.13
N LEU A 136 -2.52 -9.29 -7.19
CA LEU A 136 -1.20 -9.92 -7.15
C LEU A 136 -0.07 -8.90 -6.90
N VAL A 137 -0.15 -7.72 -7.50
CA VAL A 137 0.79 -6.62 -7.24
C VAL A 137 0.69 -6.15 -5.78
N ALA A 138 -0.53 -5.98 -5.27
CA ALA A 138 -0.81 -5.59 -3.89
C ALA A 138 -0.34 -6.66 -2.88
N LEU A 139 -0.50 -7.93 -3.23
CA LEU A 139 -0.03 -9.07 -2.43
C LEU A 139 1.49 -9.14 -2.39
N THR A 140 2.15 -8.88 -3.51
CA THR A 140 3.62 -8.85 -3.60
C THR A 140 4.20 -7.79 -2.67
N VAL A 141 3.63 -6.58 -2.65
CA VAL A 141 4.11 -5.52 -1.76
C VAL A 141 3.74 -5.78 -0.29
N SER A 142 2.55 -6.30 0.01
CA SER A 142 2.15 -6.57 1.42
C SER A 142 2.99 -7.69 2.06
N THR A 143 3.42 -8.66 1.25
CA THR A 143 4.22 -9.79 1.72
C THR A 143 5.71 -9.49 1.73
N THR A 144 6.23 -8.77 0.73
CA THR A 144 7.68 -8.64 0.51
C THR A 144 8.23 -7.21 0.56
N ASP A 145 7.37 -6.20 0.77
CA ASP A 145 7.66 -4.77 0.64
C ASP A 145 8.17 -4.36 -0.76
N PHE A 146 8.10 -5.25 -1.74
CA PHE A 146 8.46 -4.95 -3.13
C PHE A 146 7.30 -4.25 -3.83
N CYS A 147 7.37 -2.92 -3.90
CA CYS A 147 6.36 -2.11 -4.56
C CYS A 147 6.75 -1.81 -6.02
N ILE A 148 6.13 -2.53 -6.97
CA ILE A 148 6.33 -2.29 -8.41
C ILE A 148 6.03 -0.84 -8.80
N PRO A 149 4.87 -0.24 -8.41
CA PRO A 149 4.59 1.16 -8.71
C PRO A 149 5.65 2.15 -8.22
N SER A 150 6.17 1.95 -7.00
CA SER A 150 7.21 2.85 -6.46
C SER A 150 8.51 2.75 -7.25
N LYS A 151 8.87 1.55 -7.75
CA LYS A 151 10.03 1.39 -8.63
C LYS A 151 9.83 2.05 -9.99
N ILE A 152 8.63 1.92 -10.56
CA ILE A 152 8.27 2.63 -11.80
C ILE A 152 8.39 4.14 -11.58
N TYR A 153 7.86 4.67 -10.48
CA TYR A 153 8.03 6.08 -10.11
C TYR A 153 9.51 6.47 -10.03
N ASN A 154 10.33 5.71 -9.30
CA ASN A 154 11.75 6.03 -9.15
C ASN A 154 12.50 5.98 -10.48
N PHE A 155 12.11 5.07 -11.39
CA PHE A 155 12.66 5.02 -12.75
C PHE A 155 12.26 6.25 -13.57
N LEU A 156 10.97 6.60 -13.60
CA LEU A 156 10.45 7.74 -14.36
C LEU A 156 11.02 9.08 -13.88
N PHE A 157 11.15 9.24 -12.55
CA PHE A 157 11.63 10.48 -11.92
C PHE A 157 13.10 10.43 -11.51
N LYS A 158 13.85 9.40 -11.93
CA LYS A 158 15.29 9.21 -11.66
C LYS A 158 15.67 9.37 -10.17
N VAL A 159 14.81 8.87 -9.27
CA VAL A 159 15.06 8.90 -7.83
C VAL A 159 16.14 7.87 -7.49
N LYS A 160 17.26 8.33 -6.93
CA LYS A 160 18.33 7.44 -6.45
C LYS A 160 17.93 6.83 -5.12
N VAL A 161 17.93 5.49 -5.07
CA VAL A 161 17.68 4.70 -3.86
C VAL A 161 18.98 3.99 -3.52
N GLU A 162 19.76 4.58 -2.62
CA GLU A 162 21.02 4.02 -2.11
C GLU A 162 20.75 2.98 -1.02
#